data_AF-A0A967WLA2-F1
#
_entry.id   AF-A0A967WLA2-F1
#
_cell.length_a   1.000
_cell.length_b   1.000
_cell.length_c   1.000
_cell.angle_alpha   90.00
_cell.angle_beta   90.00
_cell.angle_gamma   90.00
#
_symmetry.space_group_name_H-M   'P 1'
#
loop_
_entity.id
_entity.type
_entity.pdbx_description
1 polymer ?
#
loop_
_entity_poly.entity_id
_entity_poly.type
_entity_poly.pdbx_seq_one_letter_code
_entity_poly.pdbx_strand_id
1 'polypeptide(L)'
;MDKIREIVEELRMVLAGRSSVLDSLLPPLFFVLLNLIWGVQVAIWASLGLAVVIAIYRLFRRQSLLYALGGAGGVALAAAVAYLLGRAEGFFLPTIISGALTTLLCLVSVLVGRPIVAFTSFIARRWPLGWYWHPQVRPAYSEVTWMWVLFFGLRLLLQFNLFQEAATSLLGIVQFLT
;
A
#
# COMPACT_ATOMS: atom_id res chain seq x y z
N MET A 1 -16.13 11.09 31.94
CA MET A 1 -15.07 11.80 31.18
C MET A 1 -13.90 10.85 30.83
N ASP A 2 -14.07 9.54 31.07
CA ASP A 2 -12.98 8.54 30.98
C ASP A 2 -12.85 7.91 29.59
N LYS A 3 -13.95 7.70 28.87
CA LYS A 3 -13.92 7.16 27.48
C LYS A 3 -13.09 8.01 26.50
N ILE A 4 -13.14 9.34 26.64
CA ILE A 4 -12.36 10.23 25.77
C ILE A 4 -10.86 10.09 26.08
N ARG A 5 -10.50 9.89 27.34
CA ARG A 5 -9.10 9.67 27.74
C ARG A 5 -8.60 8.31 27.27
N GLU A 6 -9.42 7.28 27.38
CA GLU A 6 -9.13 5.93 26.90
C GLU A 6 -8.94 5.90 25.38
N ILE A 7 -9.82 6.55 24.61
CA ILE A 7 -9.65 6.71 23.15
C ILE A 7 -8.37 7.48 22.82
N VAL A 8 -8.06 8.53 23.58
CA VAL A 8 -6.83 9.33 23.39
C VAL A 8 -5.57 8.53 23.77
N GLU A 9 -5.64 7.66 24.77
CA GLU A 9 -4.54 6.77 25.17
C GLU A 9 -4.33 5.62 24.19
N GLU A 10 -5.39 5.01 23.65
CA GLU A 10 -5.30 4.06 22.56
C GLU A 10 -4.74 4.72 21.29
N LEU A 11 -5.22 5.91 20.93
CA LEU A 11 -4.67 6.71 19.84
C LEU A 11 -3.20 7.03 20.06
N ARG A 12 -2.82 7.44 21.29
CA ARG A 12 -1.42 7.69 21.63
C ARG A 12 -0.59 6.41 21.58
N MET A 13 -1.09 5.25 21.99
CA MET A 13 -0.37 3.99 21.84
C MET A 13 -0.22 3.58 20.37
N VAL A 14 -1.22 3.81 19.53
CA VAL A 14 -1.14 3.54 18.09
C VAL A 14 -0.17 4.52 17.40
N LEU A 15 -0.19 5.80 17.78
CA LEU A 15 0.63 6.86 17.19
C LEU A 15 2.06 6.88 17.74
N ALA A 16 2.28 6.60 19.02
CA ALA A 16 3.56 6.68 19.72
C ALA A 16 4.23 5.32 19.98
N GLY A 17 3.45 4.23 20.10
CA GLY A 17 3.98 2.89 20.36
C GLY A 17 4.69 2.23 19.17
N ARG A 18 4.53 2.80 17.97
CA ARG A 18 5.33 2.48 16.79
C ARG A 18 5.75 3.80 16.14
N SER A 19 6.99 4.22 16.35
CA SER A 19 7.62 5.35 15.64
C SER A 19 7.42 5.30 14.10
N SER A 20 7.08 4.14 13.55
CA SER A 20 6.66 3.97 12.16
C SER A 20 5.43 4.77 11.72
N VAL A 21 4.48 5.14 12.57
CA VAL A 21 3.27 5.86 12.09
C VAL A 21 3.62 7.29 11.69
N LEU A 22 4.29 8.03 12.57
CA LEU A 22 4.80 9.38 12.29
C LEU A 22 5.77 9.39 11.09
N ASP A 23 6.68 8.43 11.02
CA ASP A 23 7.60 8.26 9.89
C ASP A 23 6.87 8.01 8.55
N SER A 24 5.67 7.41 8.59
CA SER A 24 4.88 7.15 7.37
C SER A 24 4.08 8.37 6.90
N LEU A 25 3.78 9.30 7.82
CA LEU A 25 3.03 10.53 7.55
C LEU A 25 3.94 11.69 7.11
N LEU A 26 5.22 11.62 7.47
CA LEU A 26 6.23 12.63 7.18
C LEU A 26 6.42 12.89 5.67
N PRO A 27 6.65 11.88 4.81
CA PRO A 27 6.87 12.13 3.38
C PRO A 27 5.68 12.79 2.65
N PRO A 28 4.41 12.37 2.87
CA PRO A 28 3.25 13.05 2.30
C PRO A 28 3.09 14.50 2.76
N LEU A 29 3.30 14.78 4.05
CA LEU A 29 3.25 16.15 4.58
C LEU A 29 4.35 17.02 3.94
N PHE A 30 5.56 16.48 3.82
CA PHE A 30 6.67 17.16 3.16
C PHE A 30 6.37 17.44 1.69
N PHE A 31 5.76 16.48 1.00
CA PHE A 31 5.33 16.65 -0.38
C PHE A 31 4.33 17.80 -0.54
N VAL A 32 3.28 17.85 0.29
CA VAL A 32 2.25 18.91 0.22
C VAL A 32 2.86 20.29 0.47
N LEU A 33 3.72 20.40 1.49
CA LEU A 33 4.37 21.66 1.84
C LEU A 33 5.33 22.14 0.75
N LEU A 34 6.14 21.24 0.18
CA LEU A 34 7.08 21.61 -0.87
C LEU A 34 6.39 21.91 -2.20
N ASN A 35 5.27 21.23 -2.48
CA ASN A 35 4.49 21.47 -3.68
C ASN A 35 3.88 22.88 -3.70
N LEU A 36 3.46 23.37 -2.53
CA LEU A 36 2.93 24.73 -2.34
C LEU A 36 3.96 25.83 -2.63
N ILE A 37 5.26 25.54 -2.44
CA ILE A 37 6.31 26.58 -2.42
C ILE A 37 7.20 26.51 -3.66
N TRP A 38 7.61 25.31 -4.09
CA TRP A 38 8.63 25.11 -5.14
C TRP A 38 8.13 24.36 -6.36
N GLY A 39 6.83 24.11 -6.44
CA GLY A 39 6.19 23.39 -7.53
C GLY A 39 6.42 21.88 -7.46
N VAL A 40 5.62 21.19 -8.26
CA VAL A 40 5.48 19.73 -8.24
C VAL A 40 6.81 19.01 -8.38
N GLN A 41 7.69 19.48 -9.26
CA GLN A 41 8.90 18.74 -9.63
C GLN A 41 9.94 18.69 -8.49
N VAL A 42 10.15 19.79 -7.77
CA VAL A 42 11.07 19.85 -6.62
C VAL A 42 10.49 19.11 -5.42
N ALA A 43 9.17 19.25 -5.21
CA ALA A 43 8.46 18.57 -4.13
C ALA A 43 8.54 17.05 -4.24
N ILE A 44 8.41 16.51 -5.46
CA ILE A 44 8.53 15.07 -5.75
C ILE A 44 9.93 14.57 -5.37
N TRP A 45 10.99 15.17 -5.91
CA TRP A 45 12.35 14.67 -5.67
C TRP A 45 12.77 14.79 -4.21
N ALA A 46 12.36 15.86 -3.54
CA ALA A 46 12.64 16.05 -2.12
C ALA A 46 11.81 15.13 -1.22
N SER A 47 10.52 14.92 -1.48
CA SER A 47 9.70 13.99 -0.69
C SER A 47 10.08 12.54 -0.93
N LEU A 48 10.47 12.18 -2.16
CA LEU A 48 11.03 10.87 -2.48
C LEU A 48 12.38 10.65 -1.79
N GLY A 49 13.29 11.61 -1.88
CA GLY A 49 14.56 11.55 -1.16
C GLY A 49 14.35 11.35 0.33
N LEU A 50 13.39 12.08 0.91
CA LEU A 50 13.03 11.93 2.32
C LEU A 50 12.42 10.55 2.64
N ALA A 51 11.53 10.04 1.79
CA ALA A 51 10.95 8.70 1.93
C ALA A 51 12.02 7.61 1.88
N VAL A 52 13.00 7.75 0.99
CA VAL A 52 14.16 6.84 0.87
C VAL A 52 15.04 6.93 2.11
N VAL A 53 15.33 8.14 2.61
CA VAL A 53 16.12 8.34 3.84
C VAL A 53 15.40 7.72 5.05
N ILE A 54 14.08 7.87 5.15
CA ILE A 54 13.27 7.24 6.21
C ILE A 54 13.28 5.71 6.06
N ALA A 55 13.18 5.18 4.84
CA ALA A 55 13.28 3.75 4.58
C ALA A 55 14.65 3.17 4.98
N ILE A 56 15.74 3.88 4.66
CA ILE A 56 17.11 3.53 5.07
C ILE A 56 17.25 3.63 6.59
N TYR A 57 16.70 4.68 7.22
CA TYR A 57 16.70 4.83 8.67
C TYR A 57 15.97 3.67 9.37
N ARG A 58 14.85 3.21 8.80
CA ARG A 58 14.12 2.01 9.29
C ARG A 58 14.93 0.73 9.14
N LEU A 59 15.71 0.59 8.07
CA LEU A 59 16.62 -0.53 7.85
C LEU A 59 17.71 -0.58 8.93
N PHE A 60 18.30 0.57 9.29
CA PHE A 60 19.27 0.67 10.37
C PHE A 60 18.68 0.40 11.77
N ARG A 61 17.39 0.70 11.99
CA ARG A 61 16.66 0.44 13.25
C ARG A 61 16.34 -1.04 13.51
N ARG A 62 16.79 -1.98 12.67
CA ARG A 62 16.58 -3.44 12.82
C ARG A 62 15.12 -3.86 13.01
N GLN A 63 14.18 -3.22 12.29
CA GLN A 63 12.89 -3.87 12.03
C GLN A 63 13.16 -5.18 11.28
N SER A 64 12.34 -6.23 11.49
CA SER A 64 12.68 -7.60 11.06
C SER A 64 13.28 -7.60 9.65
N LEU A 65 14.47 -8.19 9.51
CA LEU A 65 15.32 -8.11 8.31
C LEU A 65 14.53 -8.35 7.01
N LEU A 66 13.55 -9.24 7.02
CA LEU A 66 12.69 -9.56 5.89
C LEU A 66 11.88 -8.35 5.36
N TYR A 67 11.23 -7.58 6.26
CA TYR A 67 10.44 -6.40 5.87
C TYR A 67 11.33 -5.25 5.43
N ALA A 68 12.48 -5.08 6.08
CA ALA A 68 13.39 -3.99 5.77
C ALA A 68 14.12 -4.22 4.43
N LEU A 69 14.57 -5.45 4.16
CA LEU A 69 15.15 -5.84 2.87
C LEU A 69 14.11 -5.86 1.76
N GLY A 70 12.89 -6.31 2.04
CA GLY A 70 11.78 -6.28 1.08
C GLY A 70 11.41 -4.85 0.66
N GLY A 71 11.33 -3.92 1.62
CA GLY A 71 11.07 -2.51 1.35
C GLY A 71 12.20 -1.83 0.56
N ALA A 72 13.46 -2.04 0.98
CA ALA A 72 14.63 -1.50 0.28
C ALA A 72 14.75 -2.06 -1.15
N GLY A 73 14.53 -3.37 -1.33
CA GLY A 73 14.53 -4.01 -2.64
C GLY A 73 13.41 -3.49 -3.55
N GLY A 74 12.21 -3.27 -3.01
CA GLY A 74 11.09 -2.68 -3.76
C GLY A 74 11.37 -1.26 -4.23
N VAL A 75 11.96 -0.42 -3.37
CA VAL A 75 12.37 0.95 -3.73
C VAL A 75 13.50 0.94 -4.77
N ALA A 76 14.49 0.05 -4.60
CA ALA A 76 15.59 -0.08 -5.57
C ALA A 76 15.07 -0.52 -6.95
N LEU A 77 14.12 -1.46 -7.00
CA LEU A 77 13.48 -1.89 -8.24
C LEU A 77 12.70 -0.73 -8.89
N ALA A 78 11.91 0.02 -8.10
CA ALA A 78 11.18 1.18 -8.59
C ALA A 78 12.10 2.28 -9.14
N ALA A 79 13.19 2.58 -8.44
CA ALA A 79 14.20 3.54 -8.88
C ALA A 79 14.90 3.07 -10.17
N ALA A 80 15.25 1.77 -10.26
CA ALA A 80 15.86 1.20 -11.46
C ALA A 80 14.93 1.29 -12.67
N VAL A 81 13.63 0.98 -12.51
CA VAL A 81 12.64 1.10 -13.58
C VAL A 81 12.47 2.56 -14.01
N ALA A 82 12.38 3.51 -13.07
CA ALA A 82 12.30 4.94 -13.39
C ALA A 82 13.53 5.42 -14.18
N TYR A 83 14.72 4.99 -13.77
CA TYR A 83 15.97 5.32 -14.44
C TYR A 83 16.04 4.77 -15.87
N LEU A 84 15.66 3.49 -16.05
CA LEU A 84 15.65 2.84 -17.38
C LEU A 84 14.62 3.46 -18.33
N LEU A 85 13.47 3.89 -17.82
CA LEU A 85 12.42 4.51 -18.63
C LEU A 85 12.68 5.99 -18.93
N GLY A 86 13.63 6.63 -18.24
CA GLY A 86 13.95 8.06 -18.41
C GLY A 86 12.83 9.01 -17.96
N ARG A 87 11.86 8.53 -17.18
CA ARG A 87 10.68 9.28 -16.72
C ARG A 87 10.35 8.95 -15.27
N ALA A 88 9.96 9.98 -14.52
CA ALA A 88 9.62 9.86 -13.10
C ALA A 88 8.41 8.95 -12.86
N GLU A 89 7.48 8.88 -13.81
CA GLU A 89 6.32 7.97 -13.78
C GLU A 89 6.72 6.51 -13.64
N GLY A 90 7.87 6.11 -14.22
CA GLY A 90 8.36 4.73 -14.21
C GLY A 90 8.57 4.18 -12.79
N PHE A 91 8.71 5.05 -11.80
CA PHE A 91 8.80 4.66 -10.39
C PHE A 91 7.51 3.99 -9.87
N PHE A 92 6.34 4.40 -10.38
CA PHE A 92 5.04 3.86 -9.95
C PHE A 92 4.69 2.55 -10.65
N LEU A 93 5.36 2.24 -11.77
CA LEU A 93 5.07 1.08 -12.61
C LEU A 93 5.09 -0.25 -11.83
N PRO A 94 6.10 -0.55 -10.98
CA PRO A 94 6.12 -1.80 -10.24
C PRO A 94 4.93 -1.92 -9.27
N THR A 95 4.50 -0.83 -8.65
CA THR A 95 3.30 -0.82 -7.79
C THR A 95 2.03 -1.07 -8.60
N ILE A 96 1.87 -0.41 -9.75
CA ILE A 96 0.70 -0.60 -10.62
C ILE A 96 0.63 -2.06 -11.08
N ILE A 97 1.77 -2.64 -11.51
CA ILE A 97 1.85 -4.04 -11.95
C ILE A 97 1.49 -5.00 -10.82
N SER A 98 2.06 -4.81 -9.62
CA SER A 98 1.76 -5.68 -8.48
C SER A 98 0.30 -5.53 -8.00
N GLY A 99 -0.27 -4.33 -8.06
CA GLY A 99 -1.71 -4.09 -7.84
C GLY A 99 -2.59 -4.80 -8.88
N ALA A 100 -2.20 -4.77 -10.16
CA ALA A 100 -2.89 -5.48 -11.22
C ALA A 100 -2.86 -7.00 -11.02
N LEU A 101 -1.69 -7.56 -10.68
CA LEU A 101 -1.55 -8.97 -10.36
C LEU A 101 -2.41 -9.37 -9.16
N THR A 102 -2.46 -8.53 -8.12
CA THR A 102 -3.28 -8.78 -6.93
C THR A 102 -4.77 -8.78 -7.27
N THR A 103 -5.22 -7.82 -8.08
CA THR A 103 -6.62 -7.73 -8.54
C THR A 103 -6.99 -8.95 -9.37
N LEU A 104 -6.14 -9.34 -10.33
CA LEU A 104 -6.31 -10.53 -11.15
C LEU A 104 -6.34 -11.81 -10.31
N LEU A 105 -5.45 -11.92 -9.33
CA LEU A 105 -5.41 -13.06 -8.42
C LEU A 105 -6.74 -13.18 -7.64
N CYS A 106 -7.25 -12.07 -7.11
CA CYS A 106 -8.55 -12.03 -6.43
C CYS A 106 -9.69 -12.44 -7.38
N LEU A 107 -9.69 -11.90 -8.60
CA LEU A 107 -10.71 -12.18 -9.61
C LEU A 107 -10.73 -13.67 -9.99
N VAL A 108 -9.56 -14.20 -10.41
CA VAL A 108 -9.41 -15.61 -10.79
C VAL A 108 -9.76 -16.53 -9.62
N SER A 109 -9.36 -16.17 -8.41
CA SER A 109 -9.65 -16.93 -7.20
C SER A 109 -11.16 -17.10 -6.95
N VAL A 110 -11.95 -16.04 -7.14
CA VAL A 110 -13.42 -16.14 -6.99
C VAL A 110 -14.04 -16.92 -8.13
N LEU A 111 -13.57 -16.75 -9.36
CA LEU A 111 -14.05 -17.46 -10.54
C LEU A 111 -13.81 -18.97 -10.46
N VAL A 112 -12.65 -19.39 -9.94
CA VAL A 112 -12.32 -20.80 -9.65
C VAL A 112 -13.11 -21.33 -8.44
N GLY A 113 -13.84 -20.46 -7.74
CA GLY A 113 -14.67 -20.82 -6.61
C GLY A 113 -13.91 -21.00 -5.30
N ARG A 114 -12.65 -20.56 -5.25
CA ARG A 114 -11.79 -20.61 -4.07
C ARG A 114 -11.37 -19.20 -3.64
N PRO A 115 -12.28 -18.39 -3.07
CA PRO A 115 -12.01 -16.99 -2.67
C PRO A 115 -10.76 -16.82 -1.83
N ILE A 116 -9.91 -15.85 -2.19
CA ILE A 116 -8.60 -15.63 -1.56
C ILE A 116 -8.75 -15.15 -0.11
N VAL A 117 -9.86 -14.49 0.21
CA VAL A 117 -10.20 -14.06 1.56
C VAL A 117 -10.39 -15.26 2.50
N ALA A 118 -10.78 -16.43 1.99
CA ALA A 118 -10.81 -17.65 2.79
C ALA A 118 -9.40 -18.07 3.24
N PHE A 119 -8.39 -17.86 2.40
CA PHE A 119 -6.99 -18.16 2.75
C PHE A 119 -6.41 -17.16 3.75
N THR A 120 -6.75 -15.88 3.63
CA THR A 120 -6.33 -14.88 4.64
C THR A 120 -6.98 -15.17 5.99
N SER A 121 -8.25 -15.55 6.00
CA SER A 121 -8.95 -16.02 7.21
C SER A 121 -8.36 -17.32 7.75
N PHE A 122 -7.95 -18.25 6.88
CA PHE A 122 -7.27 -19.47 7.28
C PHE A 122 -5.97 -19.17 8.04
N ILE A 123 -5.14 -18.25 7.55
CA ILE A 123 -3.90 -17.85 8.22
C ILE A 123 -4.20 -17.20 9.57
N ALA A 124 -5.23 -16.37 9.65
CA ALA A 124 -5.59 -15.64 10.87
C ALA A 124 -6.25 -16.53 11.95
N ARG A 125 -7.24 -17.36 11.56
CA ARG A 125 -8.09 -18.14 12.49
C ARG A 125 -7.67 -19.61 12.62
N ARG A 126 -6.89 -20.13 11.67
CA ARG A 126 -6.38 -21.51 11.63
C ARG A 126 -7.46 -22.61 11.67
N TRP A 127 -8.69 -22.31 11.25
CA TRP A 127 -9.73 -23.30 11.04
C TRP A 127 -9.41 -24.24 9.87
N PRO A 128 -9.89 -25.49 9.85
CA PRO A 128 -9.61 -26.41 8.76
C PRO A 128 -10.10 -25.87 7.42
N LEU A 129 -9.29 -26.02 6.35
CA LEU A 129 -9.59 -25.51 5.01
C LEU A 129 -10.95 -25.99 4.47
N GLY A 130 -11.37 -27.22 4.81
CA GLY A 130 -12.66 -27.77 4.42
C GLY A 130 -13.87 -26.98 4.93
N TRP A 131 -13.73 -26.28 6.06
CA TRP A 131 -14.81 -25.47 6.63
C TRP A 131 -15.18 -24.29 5.73
N TYR A 132 -14.19 -23.66 5.10
CA TYR A 132 -14.40 -22.52 4.19
C TYR A 132 -15.09 -22.92 2.89
N TRP A 133 -14.99 -24.19 2.50
CA TRP A 133 -15.64 -24.73 1.29
C TRP A 133 -17.06 -25.22 1.54
N HIS A 134 -17.57 -25.11 2.77
CA HIS A 134 -18.94 -25.47 3.09
C HIS A 134 -19.94 -24.58 2.32
N PRO A 135 -21.04 -25.12 1.76
CA PRO A 135 -21.97 -24.36 0.92
C PRO A 135 -22.60 -23.13 1.58
N GLN A 136 -22.73 -23.15 2.91
CA GLN A 136 -23.27 -22.02 3.68
C GLN A 136 -22.22 -20.94 4.01
N VAL A 137 -20.93 -21.27 3.92
CA VAL A 137 -19.82 -20.41 4.35
C VAL A 137 -19.15 -19.75 3.15
N ARG A 138 -18.94 -20.53 2.07
CA ARG A 138 -18.28 -20.08 0.84
C ARG A 138 -18.90 -18.81 0.20
N PRO A 139 -20.23 -18.60 0.16
CA PRO A 139 -20.82 -17.41 -0.43
C PRO A 139 -20.35 -16.12 0.24
N ALA A 140 -20.32 -16.08 1.58
CA ALA A 140 -19.87 -14.91 2.34
C ALA A 140 -18.42 -14.52 2.02
N TYR A 141 -17.50 -15.50 1.94
CA TYR A 141 -16.11 -15.23 1.56
C TYR A 141 -15.96 -14.80 0.09
N SER A 142 -16.85 -15.30 -0.77
CA SER A 142 -16.87 -14.93 -2.19
C SER A 142 -17.34 -13.49 -2.38
N GLU A 143 -18.38 -13.05 -1.64
CA GLU A 143 -18.84 -11.66 -1.62
C GLU A 143 -17.76 -10.69 -1.18
N VAL A 144 -17.06 -10.99 -0.09
CA VAL A 144 -15.95 -10.13 0.39
C VAL A 144 -14.82 -10.09 -0.62
N THR A 145 -14.50 -11.22 -1.27
CA THR A 145 -13.47 -11.22 -2.31
C THR A 145 -13.90 -10.43 -3.54
N TRP A 146 -15.19 -10.43 -3.90
CA TRP A 146 -15.74 -9.53 -4.93
C TRP A 146 -15.59 -8.06 -4.55
N MET A 147 -15.80 -7.70 -3.28
CA MET A 147 -15.52 -6.34 -2.81
C MET A 147 -14.04 -5.98 -2.94
N TRP A 148 -13.13 -6.92 -2.68
CA TRP A 148 -11.69 -6.71 -2.89
C TRP A 148 -11.36 -6.50 -4.37
N VAL A 149 -11.94 -7.31 -5.26
CA VAL A 149 -11.79 -7.14 -6.71
C VAL A 149 -12.29 -5.76 -7.14
N LEU A 150 -13.45 -5.32 -6.65
CA LEU A 150 -14.01 -4.02 -6.99
C LEU A 150 -13.12 -2.88 -6.49
N PHE A 151 -12.69 -2.94 -5.22
CA PHE A 151 -11.84 -1.92 -4.62
C PHE A 151 -10.47 -1.83 -5.30
N PHE A 152 -9.77 -2.96 -5.44
CA PHE A 152 -8.46 -2.98 -6.09
C PHE A 152 -8.55 -2.67 -7.59
N GLY A 153 -9.63 -3.09 -8.25
CA GLY A 153 -9.91 -2.75 -9.64
C GLY A 153 -10.13 -1.26 -9.83
N LEU A 154 -10.96 -0.61 -8.99
CA LEU A 154 -11.19 0.83 -9.06
C LEU A 154 -9.90 1.61 -8.77
N ARG A 155 -9.16 1.21 -7.74
CA ARG A 155 -7.84 1.76 -7.42
C ARG A 155 -6.89 1.66 -8.62
N LEU A 156 -6.81 0.49 -9.25
CA LEU A 156 -5.93 0.26 -10.40
C LEU A 156 -6.34 1.12 -11.59
N LEU A 157 -7.63 1.25 -11.87
CA LEU A 157 -8.15 2.11 -12.93
C LEU A 157 -7.78 3.58 -12.69
N LEU A 158 -7.91 4.07 -11.45
CA LEU A 158 -7.51 5.43 -11.09
C LEU A 158 -5.99 5.63 -11.26
N GLN A 159 -5.19 4.70 -10.74
CA GLN A 159 -3.73 4.76 -10.88
C GLN A 159 -3.30 4.71 -12.36
N PHE A 160 -3.95 3.87 -13.17
CA PHE A 160 -3.64 3.76 -14.59
C PHE A 160 -4.00 5.02 -15.37
N ASN A 161 -5.17 5.63 -15.13
CA ASN A 161 -5.53 6.91 -15.77
C ASN A 161 -4.53 8.01 -15.41
N LEU A 162 -4.18 8.14 -14.12
CA LEU A 162 -3.22 9.16 -13.67
C LEU A 162 -1.79 8.90 -14.20
N PHE A 163 -1.44 7.64 -14.45
CA PHE A 163 -0.18 7.28 -15.11
C PHE A 163 -0.15 7.74 -16.57
N GLN A 164 -1.26 7.63 -17.29
CA GLN A 164 -1.36 8.12 -18.68
C GLN A 164 -1.31 9.66 -18.77
N GLU A 165 -1.83 10.35 -17.76
CA GLU A 165 -1.81 11.80 -17.67
C GLU A 165 -0.46 12.38 -17.19
N ALA A 166 0.55 11.55 -16.95
CA ALA A 166 1.85 11.95 -16.38
C ALA A 166 1.73 12.72 -15.03
N ALA A 167 0.59 12.59 -14.34
CA ALA A 167 0.25 13.32 -13.12
C ALA A 167 0.87 12.66 -11.88
N THR A 168 2.19 12.64 -11.83
CA THR A 168 3.02 12.01 -10.77
C THR A 168 2.66 12.46 -9.34
N SER A 169 2.21 13.71 -9.17
CA SER A 169 1.73 14.25 -7.89
C SER A 169 0.45 13.56 -7.40
N LEU A 170 -0.56 13.46 -8.27
CA LEU A 170 -1.83 12.82 -7.98
C LEU A 170 -1.65 11.30 -7.81
N LEU A 171 -0.77 10.68 -8.61
CA LEU A 171 -0.38 9.28 -8.44
C LEU A 171 0.17 9.00 -7.03
N GLY A 172 1.07 9.85 -6.54
CA GLY A 172 1.62 9.75 -5.20
C GLY A 172 0.55 9.88 -4.10
N ILE A 173 -0.38 10.82 -4.27
CA ILE A 173 -1.50 11.01 -3.33
C ILE A 173 -2.44 9.81 -3.33
N VAL A 174 -2.85 9.33 -4.51
CA VAL A 174 -3.74 8.17 -4.63
C VAL A 174 -3.09 6.92 -4.05
N GLN A 175 -1.80 6.69 -4.32
CA GLN A 175 -1.07 5.57 -3.74
C GLN A 175 -0.93 5.67 -2.22
N PHE A 176 -0.91 6.87 -1.66
CA PHE A 176 -0.91 7.07 -0.22
C PHE A 176 -2.29 6.84 0.42
N LEU A 177 -3.36 7.28 -0.24
CA LEU A 177 -4.73 7.20 0.28
C LEU A 177 -5.35 5.81 0.13
N THR A 178 -4.85 4.97 -0.78
CA THR A 178 -5.39 3.63 -1.10
C THR A 178 -4.43 2.52 -0.74
#